data_AF-A0AA95H4R5-F1
#
_entry.id   AF-A0AA95H4R5-F1
#
_cell.length_a   1.000
_cell.length_b   1.000
_cell.length_c   1.000
_cell.angle_alpha   90.00
_cell.angle_beta   90.00
_cell.angle_gamma   90.00
#
_symmetry.space_group_name_H-M   'P 1'
#
loop_
_entity.id
_entity.type
_entity.pdbx_description
1 polymer ?
#
loop_
_entity_poly.entity_id
_entity_poly.type
_entity_poly.pdbx_seq_one_letter_code
_entity_poly.pdbx_strand_id
1 'polypeptide(L)'
;MQHMKLKLAAAITAALLSTTAMADAWTTTQTTTPGSDTTVLQQGTTGSTQAFNAINISGTHTSGTQTAAMGTNKLTLNQGSATGTVGTSKQAANYLKAATITAGTQAHTGTGNIELNQNAAGIGTGNLQAVNAANATTAVTAITQNVVTGTNVALTQETSGANRQVVNDIDAVTVTNADQTASPVGTLGLTQSGSGAQTQAANNITAATLTEATQTTAPTGTLSLSQSGTGANTQAANRADGGSNAIGTLRQTTTNTVAGTMNQDGGTGKKTQALNMANGAGVTTSTTQTTTGELAMNQGSTTAVADDSQQAANLLKSTGTGNVELATQTLGAVGAAKDFTLAQVKTGTAGTVQAGNLIDMSEATGAGALTASDQKVITTGTLILAQNASTVTNGIQAGNAILTGANTGGSATQAVTATNLVMTQGSAIDSFQAANYLGDKL
;
A
#
# COMPACT_ATOMS: atom_id res chain seq x y z
N MET A 1 -21.37 -14.60 -30.97
CA MET A 1 -20.96 -13.57 -30.00
C MET A 1 -21.84 -12.35 -30.19
N GLN A 2 -22.90 -12.19 -29.39
CA GLN A 2 -23.72 -10.98 -29.39
C GLN A 2 -23.03 -9.95 -28.52
N HIS A 3 -22.57 -8.84 -29.11
CA HIS A 3 -22.18 -7.65 -28.38
C HIS A 3 -23.44 -7.03 -27.79
N MET A 4 -23.70 -7.29 -26.50
CA MET A 4 -24.76 -6.60 -25.77
C MET A 4 -24.31 -5.15 -25.53
N LYS A 5 -24.70 -4.25 -26.43
CA LYS A 5 -24.63 -2.80 -26.19
C LYS A 5 -25.69 -2.47 -25.14
N LEU A 6 -25.28 -2.37 -23.88
CA LEU A 6 -26.15 -1.84 -22.83
C LEU A 6 -26.36 -0.34 -23.09
N LYS A 7 -27.48 0.00 -23.77
CA LYS A 7 -28.05 1.35 -23.69
C LYS A 7 -28.60 1.50 -22.27
N LEU A 8 -27.84 2.14 -21.40
CA LEU A 8 -28.31 2.55 -20.09
C LEU A 8 -29.39 3.63 -20.30
N ALA A 9 -30.66 3.22 -20.27
CA ALA A 9 -31.76 4.18 -20.19
C ALA A 9 -31.61 4.92 -18.87
N ALA A 10 -31.41 6.24 -18.97
CA ALA A 10 -31.23 7.12 -17.84
C ALA A 10 -32.41 7.02 -16.86
N ALA A 11 -32.15 6.38 -15.72
CA ALA A 11 -32.85 6.63 -14.47
C ALA A 11 -31.81 6.69 -13.34
N ILE A 12 -30.71 7.41 -13.57
CA ILE A 12 -30.02 8.08 -12.47
C ILE A 12 -30.90 9.28 -12.16
N THR A 13 -31.81 9.13 -11.21
CA THR A 13 -32.40 10.29 -10.54
C THR A 13 -31.25 10.94 -9.77
N ALA A 14 -30.54 11.85 -10.42
CA ALA A 14 -29.81 12.88 -9.71
C ALA A 14 -30.86 13.64 -8.90
N ALA A 15 -30.98 13.33 -7.62
CA ALA A 15 -31.61 14.24 -6.68
C ALA A 15 -30.70 15.47 -6.60
N LEU A 16 -30.91 16.39 -7.54
CA LEU A 16 -30.36 17.73 -7.53
C LEU A 16 -31.12 18.51 -6.44
N LEU A 17 -30.79 18.28 -5.17
CA LEU A 17 -31.23 19.15 -4.09
C LEU A 17 -30.16 20.21 -3.89
N SER A 18 -30.33 21.30 -4.63
CA SER A 18 -29.58 22.52 -4.40
C SER A 18 -30.18 23.28 -3.21
N THR A 19 -29.26 23.86 -2.44
CA THR A 19 -29.36 25.04 -1.57
C THR A 19 -29.59 24.82 -0.07
N THR A 20 -28.72 25.50 0.67
CA THR A 20 -28.60 25.66 2.13
C THR A 20 -28.00 24.47 2.89
N ALA A 21 -26.96 24.77 3.68
CA ALA A 21 -26.28 23.86 4.57
C ALA A 21 -27.25 23.38 5.65
N MET A 22 -28.00 22.32 5.37
CA MET A 22 -28.54 21.47 6.42
C MET A 22 -27.47 20.43 6.72
N ALA A 23 -27.18 20.26 8.00
CA ALA A 23 -26.34 19.18 8.52
C ALA A 23 -27.09 17.84 8.36
N ASP A 24 -27.37 17.43 7.13
CA ASP A 24 -28.07 16.20 6.86
C ASP A 24 -27.11 15.03 7.09
N ALA A 25 -27.48 14.26 8.10
CA ALA A 25 -26.89 13.00 8.49
C ALA A 25 -27.54 11.88 7.67
N TRP A 26 -26.81 11.31 6.69
CA TRP A 26 -27.36 10.26 5.83
C TRP A 26 -26.95 8.88 6.32
N THR A 27 -27.91 7.94 6.33
CA THR A 27 -27.63 6.50 6.45
C THR A 27 -27.96 5.80 5.14
N THR A 28 -26.99 5.10 4.55
CA THR A 28 -27.15 4.54 3.19
C THR A 28 -26.76 3.07 3.13
N THR A 29 -27.63 2.22 2.57
CA THR A 29 -27.25 0.85 2.18
C THR A 29 -27.41 0.70 0.67
N GLN A 30 -26.33 0.32 -0.02
CA GLN A 30 -26.32 0.08 -1.47
C GLN A 30 -25.64 -1.25 -1.77
N THR A 31 -26.38 -2.16 -2.41
CA THR A 31 -25.84 -3.43 -2.90
C THR A 31 -26.03 -3.50 -4.41
N THR A 32 -24.93 -3.64 -5.15
CA THR A 32 -24.96 -3.78 -6.61
C THR A 32 -24.53 -5.20 -6.98
N THR A 33 -25.40 -5.93 -7.69
CA THR A 33 -25.14 -7.30 -8.17
C THR A 33 -25.31 -7.35 -9.68
N PRO A 34 -24.25 -7.56 -10.47
CA PRO A 34 -24.41 -7.71 -11.91
C PRO A 34 -24.90 -9.12 -12.25
N GLY A 35 -25.86 -9.22 -13.17
CA GLY A 35 -26.38 -10.50 -13.65
C GLY A 35 -25.47 -11.23 -14.64
N SER A 36 -24.41 -10.59 -15.11
CA SER A 36 -23.41 -11.13 -16.05
C SER A 36 -22.08 -10.40 -15.89
N ASP A 37 -21.04 -10.85 -16.60
CA ASP A 37 -19.81 -10.08 -16.77
C ASP A 37 -20.13 -8.65 -17.19
N THR A 38 -19.52 -7.69 -16.50
CA THR A 38 -19.80 -6.27 -16.65
C THR A 38 -18.52 -5.55 -17.04
N THR A 39 -18.54 -4.90 -18.20
CA THR A 39 -17.48 -3.99 -18.64
C THR A 39 -18.01 -2.58 -18.73
N VAL A 40 -17.37 -1.64 -18.04
CA VAL A 40 -17.66 -0.21 -18.15
C VAL A 40 -16.49 0.47 -18.83
N LEU A 41 -16.74 1.10 -19.98
CA LEU A 41 -15.75 1.87 -20.70
C LEU A 41 -16.02 3.37 -20.52
N GLN A 42 -15.03 4.10 -20.04
CA GLN A 42 -15.06 5.55 -19.97
C GLN A 42 -13.93 6.13 -20.82
N GLN A 43 -14.25 7.03 -21.74
CA GLN A 43 -13.29 7.71 -22.61
C GLN A 43 -13.32 9.23 -22.41
N GLY A 44 -12.15 9.86 -22.30
CA GLY A 44 -11.94 11.28 -22.65
C GLY A 44 -12.51 12.35 -21.71
N THR A 45 -12.42 12.17 -20.38
CA THR A 45 -12.92 13.18 -19.43
C THR A 45 -11.97 13.40 -18.24
N THR A 46 -11.41 14.60 -18.14
CA THR A 46 -10.62 15.07 -16.99
C THR A 46 -11.49 15.19 -15.74
N GLY A 47 -10.97 14.85 -14.55
CA GLY A 47 -11.66 15.06 -13.28
C GLY A 47 -12.74 14.02 -12.97
N SER A 48 -12.75 12.89 -13.68
CA SER A 48 -13.87 11.96 -13.61
C SER A 48 -13.69 10.87 -12.58
N THR A 49 -14.79 10.50 -11.93
CA THR A 49 -14.89 9.30 -11.09
C THR A 49 -15.72 8.24 -11.83
N GLN A 50 -15.09 7.13 -12.17
CA GLN A 50 -15.74 5.91 -12.64
C GLN A 50 -15.95 4.99 -11.44
N ALA A 51 -17.19 4.70 -11.07
CA ALA A 51 -17.46 3.74 -10.00
C ALA A 51 -18.61 2.81 -10.35
N PHE A 52 -18.48 1.53 -9.96
CA PHE A 52 -19.57 0.55 -10.13
C PHE A 52 -20.69 0.76 -9.10
N ASN A 53 -20.32 1.12 -7.88
CA ASN A 53 -21.20 1.47 -6.78
C ASN A 53 -20.66 2.74 -6.09
N ALA A 54 -21.46 3.81 -6.01
CA ALA A 54 -21.00 5.12 -5.56
C ALA A 54 -21.98 5.82 -4.61
N ILE A 55 -21.45 6.34 -3.50
CA ILE A 55 -22.13 7.24 -2.58
C ILE A 55 -21.32 8.54 -2.56
N ASN A 56 -21.95 9.66 -2.89
CA ASN A 56 -21.31 10.97 -2.91
C ASN A 56 -22.20 11.98 -2.17
N ILE A 57 -21.80 12.31 -0.95
CA ILE A 57 -22.54 13.17 -0.03
C ILE A 57 -21.71 14.44 0.21
N SER A 58 -22.33 15.61 0.20
CA SER A 58 -21.65 16.88 0.46
C SER A 58 -21.40 17.12 1.96
N GLY A 59 -22.21 16.53 2.83
CA GLY A 59 -22.15 16.64 4.29
C GLY A 59 -21.64 15.37 4.99
N THR A 60 -22.33 14.98 6.06
CA THR A 60 -21.92 13.84 6.91
C THR A 60 -22.63 12.56 6.50
N HIS A 61 -21.85 11.53 6.16
CA HIS A 61 -22.33 10.16 6.11
C HIS A 61 -22.28 9.60 7.53
N THR A 62 -23.45 9.27 8.10
CA THR A 62 -23.55 8.86 9.51
C THR A 62 -23.26 7.39 9.68
N SER A 63 -23.87 6.54 8.84
CA SER A 63 -23.64 5.10 8.85
C SER A 63 -24.06 4.49 7.53
N GLY A 64 -23.61 3.28 7.21
CA GLY A 64 -24.08 2.64 5.99
C GLY A 64 -23.16 1.54 5.47
N THR A 65 -23.70 0.78 4.51
CA THR A 65 -23.02 -0.33 3.87
C THR A 65 -23.07 -0.18 2.36
N GLN A 66 -21.92 -0.29 1.71
CA GLN A 66 -21.78 -0.31 0.27
C GLN A 66 -21.19 -1.66 -0.14
N THR A 67 -21.93 -2.46 -0.89
CA THR A 67 -21.51 -3.81 -1.29
C THR A 67 -21.53 -3.96 -2.81
N ALA A 68 -20.40 -4.38 -3.38
CA ALA A 68 -20.33 -4.90 -4.74
C ALA A 68 -20.36 -6.44 -4.66
N ALA A 69 -21.50 -7.03 -5.00
CA ALA A 69 -21.74 -8.46 -4.91
C ALA A 69 -21.65 -9.08 -6.31
N MET A 70 -20.46 -9.53 -6.70
CA MET A 70 -20.19 -9.96 -8.08
C MET A 70 -20.67 -11.37 -8.42
N GLY A 71 -21.04 -12.19 -7.42
CA GLY A 71 -21.28 -13.62 -7.66
C GLY A 71 -20.07 -14.26 -8.32
N THR A 72 -20.23 -14.94 -9.45
CA THR A 72 -19.14 -15.51 -10.27
C THR A 72 -18.70 -14.59 -11.42
N ASN A 73 -19.34 -13.44 -11.59
CA ASN A 73 -19.18 -12.58 -12.76
C ASN A 73 -17.96 -11.66 -12.64
N LYS A 74 -17.30 -11.37 -13.77
CA LYS A 74 -16.16 -10.45 -13.83
C LYS A 74 -16.61 -8.99 -13.89
N LEU A 75 -15.97 -8.12 -13.12
CA LEU A 75 -16.05 -6.66 -13.26
C LEU A 75 -14.81 -6.16 -14.00
N THR A 76 -15.01 -5.44 -15.09
CA THR A 76 -13.95 -4.74 -15.81
C THR A 76 -14.28 -3.25 -15.90
N LEU A 77 -13.47 -2.39 -15.30
CA LEU A 77 -13.56 -0.96 -15.51
C LEU A 77 -12.38 -0.54 -16.37
N ASN A 78 -12.66 -0.01 -17.56
CA ASN A 78 -11.66 0.50 -18.48
C ASN A 78 -11.82 2.02 -18.58
N GLN A 79 -10.79 2.75 -18.16
CA GLN A 79 -10.73 4.19 -18.31
C GLN A 79 -9.58 4.56 -19.25
N GLY A 80 -9.94 5.19 -20.36
CA GLY A 80 -9.03 5.61 -21.42
C GLY A 80 -9.19 7.08 -21.80
N SER A 81 -8.24 7.61 -22.57
CA SER A 81 -8.36 8.90 -23.27
C SER A 81 -8.49 8.62 -24.75
N ALA A 82 -9.50 9.22 -25.41
CA ALA A 82 -9.59 9.19 -26.87
C ALA A 82 -8.67 10.24 -27.50
N THR A 83 -8.51 11.41 -26.85
CA THR A 83 -7.69 12.54 -27.30
C THR A 83 -7.52 13.53 -26.14
N GLY A 84 -6.30 13.71 -25.62
CA GLY A 84 -5.96 14.82 -24.70
C GLY A 84 -5.54 14.40 -23.28
N THR A 85 -4.93 15.36 -22.57
CA THR A 85 -4.48 15.21 -21.18
C THR A 85 -5.68 15.05 -20.26
N VAL A 86 -5.88 13.85 -19.73
CA VAL A 86 -6.85 13.58 -18.67
C VAL A 86 -6.23 14.08 -17.37
N GLY A 87 -6.86 14.99 -16.62
CA GLY A 87 -6.37 15.37 -15.28
C GLY A 87 -6.57 14.26 -14.24
N THR A 88 -6.96 14.61 -13.01
CA THR A 88 -7.21 13.63 -11.94
C THR A 88 -8.38 12.69 -12.29
N SER A 89 -8.16 11.38 -12.19
CA SER A 89 -9.19 10.36 -12.45
C SER A 89 -9.28 9.35 -11.31
N LYS A 90 -10.50 9.01 -10.88
CA LYS A 90 -10.74 7.99 -9.87
C LYS A 90 -11.51 6.84 -10.49
N GLN A 91 -11.06 5.62 -10.25
CA GLN A 91 -11.73 4.41 -10.67
C GLN A 91 -11.91 3.52 -9.45
N ALA A 92 -13.15 3.12 -9.14
CA ALA A 92 -13.38 2.20 -8.05
C ALA A 92 -14.54 1.22 -8.24
N ALA A 93 -14.51 0.06 -7.59
CA ALA A 93 -15.70 -0.79 -7.52
C ALA A 93 -16.73 -0.17 -6.57
N ASN A 94 -16.31 0.16 -5.35
CA ASN A 94 -17.08 0.90 -4.35
C ASN A 94 -16.39 2.24 -4.06
N TYR A 95 -17.11 3.35 -4.24
CA TYR A 95 -16.62 4.69 -3.93
C TYR A 95 -17.56 5.40 -2.94
N LEU A 96 -17.02 5.80 -1.79
CA LEU A 96 -17.72 6.60 -0.78
C LEU A 96 -16.99 7.94 -0.63
N LYS A 97 -17.69 9.03 -0.93
CA LYS A 97 -17.22 10.39 -0.70
C LYS A 97 -18.17 11.13 0.23
N ALA A 98 -17.63 11.73 1.29
CA ALA A 98 -18.35 12.59 2.21
C ALA A 98 -17.44 13.71 2.73
N ALA A 99 -17.96 14.72 3.42
CA ALA A 99 -17.11 15.60 4.20
C ALA A 99 -16.59 14.87 5.46
N THR A 100 -17.51 14.19 6.13
CA THR A 100 -17.24 13.34 7.30
C THR A 100 -17.92 11.99 7.11
N ILE A 101 -17.20 10.91 7.40
CA ILE A 101 -17.73 9.55 7.50
C ILE A 101 -17.70 9.16 8.97
N THR A 102 -18.86 9.09 9.61
CA THR A 102 -18.94 8.70 11.03
C THR A 102 -18.80 7.18 11.16
N ALA A 103 -19.57 6.43 10.38
CA ALA A 103 -19.43 4.99 10.25
C ALA A 103 -19.66 4.59 8.78
N GLY A 104 -19.00 3.51 8.35
CA GLY A 104 -19.22 2.96 7.01
C GLY A 104 -18.64 1.55 6.88
N THR A 105 -19.24 0.76 6.00
CA THR A 105 -18.70 -0.52 5.55
C THR A 105 -18.69 -0.54 4.04
N GLN A 106 -17.54 -0.82 3.42
CA GLN A 106 -17.44 -1.14 2.01
C GLN A 106 -17.01 -2.59 1.86
N ALA A 107 -17.76 -3.36 1.09
CA ALA A 107 -17.50 -4.78 0.90
C ALA A 107 -17.49 -5.13 -0.59
N HIS A 108 -16.54 -5.97 -0.97
CA HIS A 108 -16.61 -6.71 -2.22
C HIS A 108 -16.73 -8.19 -1.90
N THR A 109 -17.76 -8.83 -2.46
CA THR A 109 -18.06 -10.25 -2.22
C THR A 109 -18.31 -10.96 -3.54
N GLY A 110 -17.80 -12.18 -3.68
CA GLY A 110 -18.00 -13.02 -4.85
C GLY A 110 -16.72 -13.72 -5.29
N THR A 111 -16.84 -14.63 -6.24
CA THR A 111 -15.76 -15.38 -6.89
C THR A 111 -15.48 -14.86 -8.31
N GLY A 112 -15.91 -13.64 -8.61
CA GLY A 112 -15.66 -12.99 -9.89
C GLY A 112 -14.42 -12.11 -9.87
N ASN A 113 -13.68 -12.06 -10.98
CA ASN A 113 -12.47 -11.23 -11.08
C ASN A 113 -12.81 -9.74 -11.06
N ILE A 114 -11.90 -8.93 -10.51
CA ILE A 114 -11.93 -7.48 -10.66
C ILE A 114 -10.72 -7.06 -11.48
N GLU A 115 -10.98 -6.39 -12.60
CA GLU A 115 -9.97 -5.82 -13.47
C GLU A 115 -10.22 -4.33 -13.64
N LEU A 116 -9.33 -3.50 -13.08
CA LEU A 116 -9.37 -2.06 -13.24
C LEU A 116 -8.20 -1.63 -14.12
N ASN A 117 -8.51 -1.10 -15.30
CA ASN A 117 -7.50 -0.69 -16.27
C ASN A 117 -7.60 0.82 -16.52
N GLN A 118 -6.51 1.53 -16.26
CA GLN A 118 -6.31 2.94 -16.58
C GLN A 118 -5.14 3.03 -17.55
N ASN A 119 -5.44 2.79 -18.82
CA ASN A 119 -4.45 2.79 -19.89
C ASN A 119 -4.80 3.92 -20.85
N ALA A 120 -4.15 5.06 -20.70
CA ALA A 120 -4.20 6.09 -21.73
C ALA A 120 -2.92 6.92 -21.81
N ALA A 121 -2.54 7.23 -23.04
CA ALA A 121 -1.62 8.32 -23.31
C ALA A 121 -2.22 9.63 -22.77
N GLY A 122 -1.54 10.26 -21.82
CA GLY A 122 -1.94 11.57 -21.28
C GLY A 122 -2.83 11.54 -20.05
N ILE A 123 -2.96 10.44 -19.29
CA ILE A 123 -3.47 10.57 -17.92
C ILE A 123 -2.42 11.30 -17.06
N GLY A 124 -2.82 12.42 -16.48
CA GLY A 124 -2.02 13.34 -15.69
C GLY A 124 -1.84 12.85 -14.26
N THR A 125 -1.49 13.74 -13.35
CA THR A 125 -1.20 13.40 -11.94
C THR A 125 -2.47 13.24 -11.11
N GLY A 126 -2.42 12.41 -10.07
CA GLY A 126 -3.43 12.31 -9.01
C GLY A 126 -4.51 11.26 -9.25
N ASN A 127 -4.21 10.23 -10.04
CA ASN A 127 -5.17 9.16 -10.32
C ASN A 127 -5.25 8.13 -9.20
N LEU A 128 -6.43 7.56 -9.03
CA LEU A 128 -6.70 6.47 -8.09
C LEU A 128 -7.38 5.32 -8.83
N GLN A 129 -6.85 4.11 -8.65
CA GLN A 129 -7.58 2.86 -8.86
C GLN A 129 -7.75 2.19 -7.51
N ALA A 130 -8.99 1.89 -7.14
CA ALA A 130 -9.31 1.26 -5.88
C ALA A 130 -10.37 0.17 -6.05
N VAL A 131 -10.37 -0.93 -5.29
CA VAL A 131 -11.60 -1.75 -5.20
C VAL A 131 -12.60 -1.03 -4.30
N ASN A 132 -12.21 -0.74 -3.07
CA ASN A 132 -12.94 0.13 -2.15
C ASN A 132 -12.16 1.43 -1.97
N ALA A 133 -12.82 2.56 -2.14
CA ALA A 133 -12.25 3.87 -1.81
C ALA A 133 -13.20 4.68 -0.95
N ALA A 134 -12.67 5.22 0.14
CA ALA A 134 -13.34 6.16 1.02
C ALA A 134 -12.55 7.47 1.05
N ASN A 135 -13.18 8.55 0.63
CA ASN A 135 -12.57 9.87 0.58
C ASN A 135 -13.38 10.83 1.46
N ALA A 136 -12.78 11.28 2.56
CA ALA A 136 -13.40 12.25 3.47
C ALA A 136 -12.57 13.53 3.52
N THR A 137 -13.15 14.69 3.23
CA THR A 137 -12.37 15.93 3.26
C THR A 137 -11.99 16.38 4.67
N THR A 138 -12.70 15.87 5.70
CA THR A 138 -12.49 16.23 7.11
C THR A 138 -12.09 15.01 7.94
N ALA A 139 -12.99 14.03 8.08
CA ALA A 139 -12.74 12.93 9.00
C ALA A 139 -13.42 11.62 8.61
N VAL A 140 -12.78 10.53 8.99
CA VAL A 140 -13.35 9.19 9.10
C VAL A 140 -13.27 8.78 10.57
N THR A 141 -14.42 8.62 11.21
CA THR A 141 -14.46 8.15 12.62
C THR A 141 -14.34 6.63 12.67
N ALA A 142 -15.15 5.91 11.89
CA ALA A 142 -15.06 4.46 11.76
C ALA A 142 -15.31 4.03 10.32
N ILE A 143 -14.48 3.16 9.77
CA ILE A 143 -14.76 2.49 8.50
C ILE A 143 -14.18 1.09 8.45
N THR A 144 -14.93 0.18 7.85
CA THR A 144 -14.45 -1.16 7.48
C THR A 144 -14.45 -1.30 5.97
N GLN A 145 -13.32 -1.66 5.38
CA GLN A 145 -13.22 -2.01 3.97
C GLN A 145 -12.78 -3.46 3.84
N ASN A 146 -13.60 -4.28 3.21
CA ASN A 146 -13.34 -5.70 3.10
C ASN A 146 -13.40 -6.15 1.63
N VAL A 147 -12.29 -6.70 1.15
CA VAL A 147 -12.20 -7.35 -0.16
C VAL A 147 -11.78 -8.78 0.07
N VAL A 148 -12.79 -9.66 0.16
CA VAL A 148 -12.61 -11.12 0.14
C VAL A 148 -13.24 -11.62 -1.14
N THR A 149 -12.41 -11.98 -2.10
CA THR A 149 -12.85 -12.47 -3.40
C THR A 149 -12.39 -13.89 -3.62
N GLY A 150 -13.25 -14.73 -4.19
CA GLY A 150 -12.89 -16.09 -4.59
C GLY A 150 -11.92 -16.16 -5.78
N THR A 151 -11.54 -15.03 -6.38
CA THR A 151 -10.64 -14.97 -7.54
C THR A 151 -9.78 -13.69 -7.58
N ASN A 152 -9.10 -13.44 -8.72
CA ASN A 152 -8.03 -12.46 -8.90
C ASN A 152 -8.50 -11.00 -8.81
N VAL A 153 -7.64 -10.15 -8.24
CA VAL A 153 -7.72 -8.69 -8.35
C VAL A 153 -6.52 -8.22 -9.16
N ALA A 154 -6.78 -7.59 -10.31
CA ALA A 154 -5.74 -7.03 -11.17
C ALA A 154 -6.00 -5.55 -11.42
N LEU A 155 -5.09 -4.69 -10.96
CA LEU A 155 -5.11 -3.26 -11.24
C LEU A 155 -3.94 -2.95 -12.17
N THR A 156 -4.24 -2.45 -13.36
CA THR A 156 -3.24 -2.07 -14.37
C THR A 156 -3.35 -0.58 -14.65
N GLN A 157 -2.22 0.11 -14.54
CA GLN A 157 -2.14 1.54 -14.81
C GLN A 157 -0.87 1.84 -15.59
N GLU A 158 -1.05 2.41 -16.78
CA GLU A 158 0.03 2.80 -17.69
C GLU A 158 0.05 4.32 -17.83
N THR A 159 0.39 5.04 -16.75
CA THR A 159 0.21 6.50 -16.68
C THR A 159 1.40 7.22 -16.07
N SER A 160 1.63 8.45 -16.54
CA SER A 160 2.59 9.38 -15.94
C SER A 160 1.95 10.18 -14.79
N GLY A 161 2.75 10.64 -13.84
CA GLY A 161 2.33 11.49 -12.73
C GLY A 161 2.27 10.77 -11.39
N ALA A 162 1.61 11.40 -10.41
CA ALA A 162 1.52 10.88 -9.05
C ALA A 162 0.23 10.09 -8.84
N ASN A 163 0.28 8.75 -8.86
CA ASN A 163 -0.90 7.90 -8.97
C ASN A 163 -0.90 6.76 -7.94
N ARG A 164 -2.10 6.29 -7.61
CA ARG A 164 -2.34 5.24 -6.62
C ARG A 164 -3.08 4.06 -7.24
N GLN A 165 -2.58 2.86 -7.00
CA GLN A 165 -3.29 1.61 -7.25
C GLN A 165 -3.43 0.88 -5.93
N VAL A 166 -4.67 0.69 -5.47
CA VAL A 166 -4.92 0.10 -4.17
C VAL A 166 -6.11 -0.83 -4.17
N VAL A 167 -6.17 -1.81 -3.26
CA VAL A 167 -7.40 -2.61 -3.10
C VAL A 167 -8.38 -1.83 -2.22
N ASN A 168 -7.92 -1.38 -1.07
CA ASN A 168 -8.67 -0.59 -0.10
C ASN A 168 -7.95 0.77 0.10
N ASP A 169 -8.62 1.88 -0.19
CA ASP A 169 -8.12 3.25 0.01
C ASP A 169 -8.95 4.00 1.04
N ILE A 170 -8.28 4.63 2.01
CA ILE A 170 -8.86 5.67 2.85
C ILE A 170 -7.98 6.92 2.71
N ASP A 171 -8.61 8.03 2.37
CA ASP A 171 -7.98 9.33 2.21
C ASP A 171 -8.78 10.38 2.98
N ALA A 172 -8.22 10.88 4.08
CA ALA A 172 -8.88 11.85 4.95
C ALA A 172 -7.90 12.74 5.73
N VAL A 173 -8.35 13.84 6.33
CA VAL A 173 -7.47 14.60 7.25
C VAL A 173 -7.30 13.84 8.55
N THR A 174 -8.40 13.34 9.13
CA THR A 174 -8.38 12.53 10.36
C THR A 174 -9.01 11.16 10.12
N VAL A 175 -8.37 10.11 10.61
CA VAL A 175 -8.91 8.75 10.70
C VAL A 175 -8.81 8.30 12.15
N THR A 176 -9.96 8.03 12.78
CA THR A 176 -9.98 7.58 14.18
C THR A 176 -9.87 6.06 14.26
N ASN A 177 -10.73 5.33 13.53
CA ASN A 177 -10.70 3.88 13.48
C ASN A 177 -10.91 3.40 12.04
N ALA A 178 -10.01 2.55 11.56
CA ALA A 178 -10.12 1.91 10.26
C ALA A 178 -9.73 0.44 10.33
N ASP A 179 -10.53 -0.41 9.69
CA ASP A 179 -10.20 -1.80 9.44
C ASP A 179 -10.21 -2.05 7.93
N GLN A 180 -9.07 -2.46 7.37
CA GLN A 180 -8.94 -2.83 5.97
C GLN A 180 -8.49 -4.29 5.86
N THR A 181 -9.25 -5.10 5.14
CA THR A 181 -8.90 -6.48 4.81
C THR A 181 -8.86 -6.68 3.30
N ALA A 182 -7.73 -7.19 2.81
CA ALA A 182 -7.52 -7.61 1.42
C ALA A 182 -7.07 -9.08 1.40
N SER A 183 -7.99 -9.98 1.08
CA SER A 183 -7.74 -11.43 1.06
C SER A 183 -8.36 -12.06 -0.18
N PRO A 184 -7.79 -11.81 -1.37
CA PRO A 184 -8.22 -12.53 -2.57
C PRO A 184 -7.72 -13.98 -2.51
N VAL A 185 -8.59 -14.90 -2.91
CA VAL A 185 -8.25 -16.33 -3.03
C VAL A 185 -7.29 -16.57 -4.20
N GLY A 186 -7.42 -15.77 -5.26
CA GLY A 186 -6.53 -15.77 -6.41
C GLY A 186 -5.29 -14.89 -6.23
N THR A 187 -4.74 -14.43 -7.35
CA THR A 187 -3.62 -13.48 -7.40
C THR A 187 -4.10 -12.08 -7.04
N LEU A 188 -3.35 -11.40 -6.18
CA LEU A 188 -3.39 -9.94 -6.04
C LEU A 188 -2.27 -9.35 -6.88
N GLY A 189 -2.60 -8.81 -8.04
CA GLY A 189 -1.65 -8.24 -8.99
C GLY A 189 -1.84 -6.74 -9.15
N LEU A 190 -0.88 -5.94 -8.68
CA LEU A 190 -0.82 -4.51 -8.97
C LEU A 190 0.33 -4.28 -9.94
N THR A 191 0.00 -3.82 -11.15
CA THR A 191 0.98 -3.54 -12.20
C THR A 191 0.88 -2.09 -12.61
N GLN A 192 1.99 -1.38 -12.48
CA GLN A 192 2.07 0.03 -12.84
C GLN A 192 3.29 0.28 -13.70
N SER A 193 3.06 0.89 -14.86
CA SER A 193 4.11 1.37 -15.73
C SER A 193 3.95 2.87 -15.97
N GLY A 194 5.04 3.62 -15.89
CA GLY A 194 5.00 5.07 -16.11
C GLY A 194 5.92 5.89 -15.22
N SER A 195 6.06 7.18 -15.52
CA SER A 195 6.93 8.10 -14.79
C SER A 195 6.18 8.84 -13.68
N GLY A 196 6.86 9.27 -12.61
CA GLY A 196 6.27 10.07 -11.53
C GLY A 196 6.19 9.35 -10.17
N ALA A 197 5.49 9.97 -9.22
CA ALA A 197 5.45 9.51 -7.83
C ALA A 197 4.32 8.50 -7.58
N GLN A 198 4.62 7.22 -7.54
CA GLN A 198 3.58 6.18 -7.56
C GLN A 198 3.43 5.44 -6.23
N THR A 199 2.20 5.01 -5.93
CA THR A 199 1.90 4.13 -4.79
C THR A 199 1.10 2.91 -5.24
N GLN A 200 1.58 1.72 -4.88
CA GLN A 200 0.84 0.48 -4.97
C GLN A 200 0.63 -0.07 -3.56
N ALA A 201 -0.60 -0.36 -3.16
CA ALA A 201 -0.86 -1.01 -1.88
C ALA A 201 -2.06 -1.96 -1.89
N ALA A 202 -2.08 -3.06 -1.15
CA ALA A 202 -3.36 -3.75 -0.95
C ALA A 202 -4.29 -2.88 -0.09
N ASN A 203 -3.80 -2.47 1.08
CA ASN A 203 -4.51 -1.58 2.00
C ASN A 203 -3.72 -0.26 2.13
N ASN A 204 -4.35 0.87 1.89
CA ASN A 204 -3.77 2.20 2.02
C ASN A 204 -4.63 3.10 2.91
N ILE A 205 -4.00 3.74 3.87
CA ILE A 205 -4.56 4.85 4.64
C ILE A 205 -3.61 6.03 4.48
N THR A 206 -4.14 7.17 4.05
CA THR A 206 -3.45 8.45 4.07
C THR A 206 -4.26 9.39 4.94
N ALA A 207 -3.66 9.79 6.05
CA ALA A 207 -4.28 10.71 6.99
C ALA A 207 -3.27 11.66 7.61
N ALA A 208 -3.64 12.91 7.85
CA ALA A 208 -2.82 13.77 8.68
C ALA A 208 -2.81 13.25 10.13
N THR A 209 -3.92 12.73 10.63
CA THR A 209 -3.99 12.11 11.96
C THR A 209 -4.62 10.75 11.86
N LEU A 210 -3.91 9.72 12.31
CA LEU A 210 -4.40 8.35 12.37
C LEU A 210 -4.35 7.87 13.82
N THR A 211 -5.50 7.62 14.44
CA THR A 211 -5.56 7.19 15.85
C THR A 211 -5.44 5.67 15.97
N GLU A 212 -6.25 4.92 15.26
CA GLU A 212 -6.24 3.47 15.28
C GLU A 212 -6.49 2.90 13.88
N ALA A 213 -5.66 1.94 13.46
CA ALA A 213 -5.93 1.16 12.26
C ALA A 213 -5.48 -0.29 12.38
N THR A 214 -6.28 -1.17 11.80
CA THR A 214 -5.91 -2.54 11.47
C THR A 214 -5.88 -2.70 9.96
N GLN A 215 -4.81 -3.27 9.43
CA GLN A 215 -4.71 -3.65 8.03
C GLN A 215 -4.26 -5.11 7.92
N THR A 216 -5.05 -5.93 7.21
CA THR A 216 -4.76 -7.34 6.98
C THR A 216 -4.67 -7.61 5.48
N THR A 217 -3.53 -8.15 5.03
CA THR A 217 -3.36 -8.65 3.66
C THR A 217 -3.03 -10.14 3.73
N ALA A 218 -3.88 -10.98 3.15
CA ALA A 218 -3.71 -12.43 3.21
C ALA A 218 -4.20 -13.11 1.92
N PRO A 219 -3.49 -12.93 0.79
CA PRO A 219 -3.82 -13.67 -0.42
C PRO A 219 -3.53 -15.16 -0.22
N THR A 220 -4.43 -16.03 -0.69
CA THR A 220 -4.13 -17.46 -0.77
C THR A 220 -3.37 -17.83 -2.04
N GLY A 221 -3.47 -16.98 -3.08
CA GLY A 221 -2.61 -17.03 -4.26
C GLY A 221 -1.38 -16.13 -4.12
N THR A 222 -0.83 -15.69 -5.26
CA THR A 222 0.37 -14.84 -5.31
C THR A 222 0.03 -13.39 -4.98
N LEU A 223 0.81 -12.77 -4.09
CA LEU A 223 0.95 -11.31 -4.03
C LEU A 223 2.03 -10.89 -5.04
N SER A 224 1.65 -10.07 -6.03
CA SER A 224 2.55 -9.49 -7.03
C SER A 224 2.36 -7.99 -7.09
N LEU A 225 3.37 -7.26 -6.60
CA LEU A 225 3.48 -5.82 -6.78
C LEU A 225 4.61 -5.59 -7.77
N SER A 226 4.26 -5.14 -8.97
CA SER A 226 5.21 -4.90 -10.05
C SER A 226 5.11 -3.46 -10.50
N GLN A 227 6.26 -2.79 -10.50
CA GLN A 227 6.34 -1.43 -11.00
C GLN A 227 7.54 -1.24 -11.93
N SER A 228 7.27 -0.66 -13.09
CA SER A 228 8.26 -0.31 -14.10
C SER A 228 8.17 1.18 -14.46
N GLY A 229 9.08 2.01 -13.92
CA GLY A 229 8.92 3.45 -14.04
C GLY A 229 9.98 4.35 -13.39
N THR A 230 10.22 5.52 -13.98
CA THR A 230 11.10 6.57 -13.42
C THR A 230 10.34 7.41 -12.39
N GLY A 231 10.95 7.78 -11.26
CA GLY A 231 10.27 8.56 -10.20
C GLY A 231 10.27 7.89 -8.82
N ALA A 232 9.67 8.58 -7.85
CA ALA A 232 9.60 8.11 -6.47
C ALA A 232 8.49 7.07 -6.30
N ASN A 233 8.82 5.87 -5.82
CA ASN A 233 7.88 4.75 -5.85
C ASN A 233 7.71 4.12 -4.49
N THR A 234 6.45 3.88 -4.11
CA THR A 234 6.08 3.20 -2.87
C THR A 234 5.27 1.95 -3.20
N GLN A 235 5.73 0.79 -2.75
CA GLN A 235 4.99 -0.47 -2.84
C GLN A 235 4.77 -1.05 -1.45
N ALA A 236 3.55 -1.43 -1.14
CA ALA A 236 3.25 -2.13 0.10
C ALA A 236 2.12 -3.15 0.01
N ALA A 237 2.02 -4.07 0.96
CA ALA A 237 0.77 -4.80 1.15
C ALA A 237 -0.17 -3.93 2.00
N ASN A 238 0.30 -3.50 3.17
CA ASN A 238 -0.39 -2.60 4.09
C ASN A 238 0.43 -1.31 4.23
N ARG A 239 -0.16 -0.16 3.91
CA ARG A 239 0.44 1.17 4.09
C ARG A 239 -0.46 2.05 4.94
N ALA A 240 0.13 2.63 5.98
CA ALA A 240 -0.44 3.74 6.74
C ALA A 240 0.53 4.92 6.69
N ASP A 241 0.05 6.06 6.20
CA ASP A 241 0.83 7.29 6.08
C ASP A 241 0.15 8.43 6.86
N GLY A 242 0.79 8.83 7.96
CA GLY A 242 0.44 9.94 8.85
C GLY A 242 0.90 11.32 8.33
N GLY A 243 1.65 11.35 7.23
CA GLY A 243 2.33 12.55 6.74
C GLY A 243 3.25 13.13 7.81
N SER A 244 3.02 14.41 8.14
CA SER A 244 3.84 15.14 9.12
C SER A 244 3.35 15.02 10.57
N ASN A 245 2.35 14.17 10.86
CA ASN A 245 1.97 13.89 12.25
C ASN A 245 2.18 12.42 12.59
N ALA A 246 2.05 12.15 13.87
CA ALA A 246 2.25 10.83 14.41
C ALA A 246 1.02 9.94 14.18
N ILE A 247 1.29 8.64 14.07
CA ILE A 247 0.30 7.57 14.05
C ILE A 247 0.05 7.14 15.51
N GLY A 248 -1.18 6.80 15.87
CA GLY A 248 -1.54 6.27 17.18
C GLY A 248 -1.18 4.79 17.32
N THR A 249 -2.20 3.95 17.35
CA THR A 249 -2.08 2.49 17.34
C THR A 249 -2.25 1.94 15.92
N LEU A 250 -1.28 1.15 15.47
CA LEU A 250 -1.33 0.54 14.15
C LEU A 250 -1.01 -0.95 14.22
N ARG A 251 -1.89 -1.78 13.67
CA ARG A 251 -1.67 -3.23 13.53
C ARG A 251 -1.72 -3.61 12.06
N GLN A 252 -0.58 -4.04 11.52
CA GLN A 252 -0.49 -4.53 10.14
C GLN A 252 -0.11 -5.99 10.15
N THR A 253 -0.85 -6.80 9.39
CA THR A 253 -0.59 -8.23 9.23
C THR A 253 -0.56 -8.56 7.75
N THR A 254 0.55 -9.14 7.31
CA THR A 254 0.67 -9.72 5.98
C THR A 254 0.95 -11.20 6.11
N THR A 255 0.13 -12.03 5.50
CA THR A 255 0.33 -13.49 5.43
C THR A 255 0.39 -13.90 3.99
N ASN A 256 1.49 -14.52 3.58
CA ASN A 256 1.66 -15.02 2.22
C ASN A 256 1.76 -16.53 2.21
N THR A 257 0.71 -17.16 1.67
CA THR A 257 0.58 -18.61 1.72
C THR A 257 1.42 -19.28 0.62
N VAL A 258 1.51 -18.62 -0.53
CA VAL A 258 2.26 -18.99 -1.74
C VAL A 258 3.36 -17.95 -1.96
N ALA A 259 4.46 -18.31 -2.64
CA ALA A 259 5.58 -17.41 -2.92
C ALA A 259 5.11 -16.00 -3.35
N GLY A 260 5.40 -15.01 -2.51
CA GLY A 260 5.19 -13.60 -2.82
C GLY A 260 6.35 -13.00 -3.56
N THR A 261 6.06 -12.14 -4.52
CA THR A 261 7.07 -11.33 -5.16
C THR A 261 6.68 -9.86 -5.09
N MET A 262 7.56 -9.07 -4.48
CA MET A 262 7.58 -7.63 -4.73
C MET A 262 8.76 -7.37 -5.62
N ASN A 263 8.47 -6.94 -6.84
CA ASN A 263 9.49 -6.65 -7.83
C ASN A 263 9.35 -5.20 -8.26
N GLN A 264 10.50 -4.53 -8.30
CA GLN A 264 10.56 -3.19 -8.80
C GLN A 264 11.67 -3.11 -9.83
N ASP A 265 11.24 -2.88 -11.06
CA ASP A 265 12.11 -2.88 -12.22
C ASP A 265 12.34 -1.45 -12.74
N GLY A 266 13.58 -0.98 -12.65
CA GLY A 266 14.05 0.21 -13.35
C GLY A 266 13.66 1.57 -12.76
N GLY A 267 14.28 2.60 -13.34
CA GLY A 267 13.97 4.00 -13.13
C GLY A 267 14.88 4.74 -12.16
N THR A 268 15.05 6.04 -12.41
CA THR A 268 15.76 6.98 -11.54
C THR A 268 14.80 7.55 -10.50
N GLY A 269 15.10 7.43 -9.21
CA GLY A 269 14.26 7.95 -8.13
C GLY A 269 14.27 7.10 -6.86
N LYS A 270 13.80 7.69 -5.74
CA LYS A 270 13.72 7.03 -4.43
C LYS A 270 12.70 5.90 -4.45
N LYS A 271 13.08 4.73 -3.98
CA LYS A 271 12.21 3.56 -4.01
C LYS A 271 12.01 3.01 -2.61
N THR A 272 10.76 2.86 -2.18
CA THR A 272 10.40 2.30 -0.88
C THR A 272 9.49 1.10 -1.10
N GLN A 273 9.90 -0.07 -0.63
CA GLN A 273 9.10 -1.28 -0.69
C GLN A 273 8.96 -1.86 0.72
N ALA A 274 7.73 -2.07 1.18
CA ALA A 274 7.54 -2.92 2.35
C ALA A 274 6.20 -3.61 2.43
N LEU A 275 6.13 -4.87 2.86
CA LEU A 275 4.83 -5.53 3.02
C LEU A 275 3.96 -4.77 4.04
N ASN A 276 4.50 -4.47 5.21
CA ASN A 276 3.86 -3.60 6.18
C ASN A 276 4.66 -2.30 6.27
N MET A 277 4.01 -1.17 6.00
CA MET A 277 4.62 0.15 5.99
C MET A 277 3.84 1.11 6.87
N ALA A 278 4.53 1.72 7.82
CA ALA A 278 4.06 2.83 8.63
C ALA A 278 5.00 4.02 8.40
N ASN A 279 4.46 5.14 7.92
CA ASN A 279 5.22 6.36 7.69
C ASN A 279 4.51 7.52 8.40
N GLY A 280 5.21 8.29 9.22
CA GLY A 280 4.63 9.45 9.91
C GLY A 280 5.69 10.21 10.67
N ALA A 281 5.32 11.23 11.44
CA ALA A 281 6.27 11.94 12.28
C ALA A 281 6.68 11.23 13.56
N GLY A 282 5.99 10.12 13.87
CA GLY A 282 6.21 9.28 15.03
C GLY A 282 5.08 8.25 15.16
N VAL A 283 5.15 7.47 16.23
CA VAL A 283 4.12 6.53 16.68
C VAL A 283 3.85 6.80 18.16
N THR A 284 2.74 7.47 18.45
CA THR A 284 2.36 7.94 19.79
C THR A 284 1.87 6.85 20.73
N THR A 285 1.70 5.60 20.28
CA THR A 285 1.26 4.53 21.18
C THR A 285 1.95 3.22 20.84
N SER A 286 1.57 2.58 19.74
CA SER A 286 2.21 1.32 19.35
C SER A 286 2.03 1.02 17.87
N THR A 287 3.04 0.37 17.30
CA THR A 287 2.92 -0.22 15.97
C THR A 287 3.33 -1.69 16.06
N THR A 288 2.44 -2.58 15.61
CA THR A 288 2.71 -4.01 15.47
C THR A 288 2.64 -4.37 14.00
N GLN A 289 3.75 -4.83 13.44
CA GLN A 289 3.84 -5.30 12.06
C GLN A 289 4.23 -6.77 12.07
N THR A 290 3.37 -7.61 11.52
CA THR A 290 3.63 -9.05 11.41
C THR A 290 3.60 -9.44 9.95
N THR A 291 4.69 -10.02 9.49
CA THR A 291 4.79 -10.64 8.17
C THR A 291 5.01 -12.12 8.37
N THR A 292 4.20 -12.96 7.72
CA THR A 292 4.46 -14.40 7.66
C THR A 292 4.37 -14.95 6.25
N GLY A 293 5.13 -16.01 5.96
CA GLY A 293 5.09 -16.69 4.66
C GLY A 293 6.42 -16.77 3.93
N GLU A 294 6.35 -17.16 2.66
CA GLU A 294 7.49 -17.15 1.73
C GLU A 294 7.48 -15.84 0.94
N LEU A 295 8.63 -15.17 0.88
CA LEU A 295 8.74 -13.87 0.21
C LEU A 295 10.10 -13.70 -0.45
N ALA A 296 10.06 -13.23 -1.70
CA ALA A 296 11.19 -12.62 -2.36
C ALA A 296 10.89 -11.13 -2.60
N MET A 297 11.73 -10.26 -2.05
CA MET A 297 11.72 -8.84 -2.37
C MET A 297 12.94 -8.56 -3.24
N ASN A 298 12.68 -8.15 -4.49
CA ASN A 298 13.72 -7.89 -5.49
C ASN A 298 13.69 -6.43 -5.88
N GLN A 299 14.81 -5.74 -5.66
CA GLN A 299 15.04 -4.41 -6.21
C GLN A 299 15.94 -4.54 -7.43
N GLY A 300 15.38 -4.27 -8.61
CA GLY A 300 16.07 -4.42 -9.88
C GLY A 300 16.11 -3.13 -10.68
N SER A 301 17.06 -2.22 -10.43
CA SER A 301 17.26 -1.07 -11.32
C SER A 301 18.37 -1.30 -12.36
N THR A 302 18.10 -1.00 -13.63
CA THR A 302 19.11 -0.99 -14.71
C THR A 302 19.89 0.34 -14.77
N THR A 303 19.56 1.29 -13.90
CA THR A 303 20.08 2.66 -13.85
C THR A 303 20.39 3.05 -12.41
N ALA A 304 21.25 4.05 -12.17
CA ALA A 304 21.55 4.52 -10.82
C ALA A 304 20.25 4.80 -10.04
N VAL A 305 20.03 4.01 -8.99
CA VAL A 305 18.96 4.25 -8.01
C VAL A 305 19.31 5.54 -7.29
N ALA A 306 18.31 6.35 -6.89
CA ALA A 306 18.60 7.52 -6.08
C ALA A 306 18.94 7.11 -4.64
N ASP A 307 19.77 7.90 -3.97
CA ASP A 307 20.06 7.76 -2.54
C ASP A 307 18.75 7.68 -1.73
N ASP A 308 18.76 6.87 -0.66
CA ASP A 308 17.65 6.63 0.27
C ASP A 308 16.60 5.60 -0.15
N SER A 309 16.92 4.68 -1.06
CA SER A 309 15.98 3.59 -1.36
C SER A 309 15.95 2.54 -0.24
N GLN A 310 14.76 2.11 0.13
CA GLN A 310 14.49 1.22 1.26
C GLN A 310 13.66 0.01 0.84
N GLN A 311 14.02 -1.14 1.38
CA GLN A 311 13.29 -2.39 1.19
C GLN A 311 13.19 -3.13 2.51
N ALA A 312 11.98 -3.39 3.00
CA ALA A 312 11.81 -4.24 4.17
C ALA A 312 10.54 -5.08 4.17
N ALA A 313 10.47 -6.21 4.88
CA ALA A 313 9.16 -6.85 5.08
C ALA A 313 8.28 -5.98 5.97
N ASN A 314 8.84 -5.49 7.08
CA ASN A 314 8.19 -4.54 7.98
C ASN A 314 9.01 -3.25 8.03
N LEU A 315 8.41 -2.13 7.64
CA LEU A 315 9.02 -0.79 7.68
C LEU A 315 8.21 0.13 8.60
N LEU A 316 8.87 0.68 9.59
CA LEU A 316 8.42 1.85 10.33
C LEU A 316 9.38 3.00 10.03
N LYS A 317 8.88 4.07 9.44
CA LYS A 317 9.64 5.29 9.17
C LYS A 317 9.07 6.45 9.98
N SER A 318 9.93 7.09 10.76
CA SER A 318 9.60 8.30 11.52
C SER A 318 10.29 9.52 10.91
N THR A 319 9.52 10.56 10.58
CA THR A 319 9.98 11.78 9.91
C THR A 319 9.57 13.02 10.70
N GLY A 320 10.50 13.65 11.41
CA GLY A 320 10.18 14.81 12.25
C GLY A 320 10.31 14.56 13.76
N THR A 321 9.48 15.25 14.54
CA THR A 321 9.67 15.44 15.99
C THR A 321 8.89 14.46 16.88
N GLY A 322 8.09 13.58 16.30
CA GLY A 322 7.29 12.62 17.06
C GLY A 322 8.14 11.47 17.62
N ASN A 323 7.73 10.99 18.80
CA ASN A 323 8.32 9.82 19.41
C ASN A 323 7.73 8.55 18.81
N VAL A 324 8.51 7.46 18.85
CA VAL A 324 8.01 6.09 18.68
C VAL A 324 8.02 5.45 20.06
N GLU A 325 6.83 5.29 20.66
CA GLU A 325 6.70 4.72 22.00
C GLU A 325 7.01 3.22 22.01
N LEU A 326 6.35 2.46 21.15
CA LEU A 326 6.57 1.02 21.02
C LEU A 326 6.47 0.58 19.55
N ALA A 327 7.53 -0.06 19.05
CA ALA A 327 7.53 -0.71 17.75
C ALA A 327 7.82 -2.21 17.89
N THR A 328 6.86 -3.05 17.52
CA THR A 328 7.03 -4.50 17.45
C THR A 328 6.98 -4.94 15.99
N GLN A 329 8.06 -5.53 15.49
CA GLN A 329 8.13 -6.06 14.12
C GLN A 329 8.49 -7.53 14.18
N THR A 330 7.66 -8.37 13.57
CA THR A 330 7.91 -9.81 13.47
C THR A 330 7.89 -10.23 12.01
N LEU A 331 8.96 -10.87 11.58
CA LEU A 331 9.07 -11.56 10.30
C LEU A 331 9.18 -13.06 10.57
N GLY A 332 8.18 -13.83 10.12
CA GLY A 332 8.06 -15.26 10.40
C GLY A 332 7.86 -16.10 9.14
N ALA A 333 8.88 -16.82 8.68
CA ALA A 333 8.69 -17.88 7.69
C ALA A 333 8.43 -19.20 8.43
N VAL A 334 7.17 -19.52 8.72
CA VAL A 334 6.78 -20.72 9.50
C VAL A 334 6.25 -21.80 8.55
N GLY A 335 6.92 -22.96 8.53
CA GLY A 335 6.58 -24.12 7.68
C GLY A 335 7.83 -24.91 7.25
N ALA A 336 7.67 -26.06 6.58
CA ALA A 336 8.83 -26.80 6.07
C ALA A 336 9.53 -25.99 4.96
N ALA A 337 10.81 -25.64 5.18
CA ALA A 337 11.72 -25.02 4.20
C ALA A 337 11.21 -23.73 3.51
N LYS A 338 10.56 -22.82 4.26
CA LYS A 338 10.24 -21.49 3.71
C LYS A 338 11.44 -20.55 3.86
N ASP A 339 11.96 -20.10 2.72
CA ASP A 339 13.05 -19.13 2.67
C ASP A 339 12.50 -17.70 2.68
N PHE A 340 13.30 -16.79 3.21
CA PHE A 340 13.08 -15.35 3.07
C PHE A 340 14.27 -14.74 2.36
N THR A 341 14.01 -14.12 1.21
CA THR A 341 15.06 -13.54 0.37
C THR A 341 14.88 -12.04 0.24
N LEU A 342 15.90 -11.31 0.69
CA LEU A 342 16.13 -9.91 0.33
C LEU A 342 17.30 -9.89 -0.64
N ALA A 343 17.01 -9.55 -1.89
CA ALA A 343 18.04 -9.49 -2.92
C ALA A 343 18.05 -8.15 -3.66
N GLN A 344 19.19 -7.49 -3.61
CA GLN A 344 19.56 -6.46 -4.58
C GLN A 344 20.20 -7.14 -5.78
N VAL A 345 19.50 -7.18 -6.91
CA VAL A 345 19.95 -7.96 -8.08
C VAL A 345 20.65 -7.11 -9.13
N LYS A 346 20.59 -5.77 -9.06
CA LYS A 346 21.09 -4.91 -10.14
C LYS A 346 21.93 -3.72 -9.68
N THR A 347 22.77 -3.25 -10.61
CA THR A 347 23.80 -2.21 -10.47
C THR A 347 23.23 -0.85 -10.08
N GLY A 348 23.80 -0.22 -9.06
CA GLY A 348 23.53 1.15 -8.65
C GLY A 348 24.63 1.63 -7.71
N THR A 349 24.88 2.94 -7.68
CA THR A 349 25.92 3.58 -6.85
C THR A 349 25.41 4.13 -5.52
N ALA A 350 24.10 4.09 -5.30
CA ALA A 350 23.44 4.77 -4.19
C ALA A 350 23.29 3.90 -2.94
N GLY A 351 23.29 4.56 -1.77
CA GLY A 351 23.03 3.93 -0.48
C GLY A 351 21.61 3.38 -0.41
N THR A 352 21.50 2.05 -0.40
CA THR A 352 20.23 1.32 -0.26
C THR A 352 20.18 0.61 1.08
N VAL A 353 19.05 0.68 1.77
CA VAL A 353 18.81 -0.05 3.02
C VAL A 353 17.85 -1.19 2.74
N GLN A 354 18.27 -2.41 3.06
CA GLN A 354 17.46 -3.61 2.95
C GLN A 354 17.41 -4.30 4.31
N ALA A 355 16.22 -4.54 4.87
CA ALA A 355 16.12 -5.30 6.11
C ALA A 355 14.87 -6.17 6.20
N GLY A 356 14.90 -7.28 6.92
CA GLY A 356 13.66 -8.02 7.20
C GLY A 356 12.68 -7.14 7.98
N ASN A 357 13.18 -6.58 9.08
CA ASN A 357 12.50 -5.57 9.88
C ASN A 357 13.35 -4.27 9.86
N LEU A 358 12.75 -3.14 9.52
CA LEU A 358 13.39 -1.82 9.48
C LEU A 358 12.61 -0.82 10.33
N ILE A 359 13.31 -0.20 11.28
CA ILE A 359 12.88 1.05 11.92
C ILE A 359 13.84 2.14 11.45
N ASP A 360 13.34 3.12 10.70
CA ASP A 360 14.11 4.25 10.22
C ASP A 360 13.75 5.52 11.01
N MET A 361 14.67 5.94 11.87
CA MET A 361 14.63 7.20 12.61
C MET A 361 15.64 8.23 12.08
N SER A 362 16.31 7.96 10.96
CA SER A 362 17.42 8.81 10.45
C SER A 362 16.97 10.21 10.03
N GLU A 363 15.69 10.36 9.66
CA GLU A 363 15.07 11.64 9.29
C GLU A 363 14.29 12.29 10.45
N ALA A 364 14.34 11.70 11.67
CA ALA A 364 13.73 12.31 12.84
C ALA A 364 14.52 13.58 13.23
N THR A 365 13.83 14.71 13.29
CA THR A 365 14.40 16.01 13.67
C THR A 365 13.89 16.42 15.04
N GLY A 366 14.71 17.07 15.86
CA GLY A 366 14.31 17.47 17.22
C GLY A 366 14.20 16.30 18.19
N ALA A 367 13.34 16.40 19.21
CA ALA A 367 13.28 15.46 20.34
C ALA A 367 12.67 14.06 20.03
N GLY A 368 12.49 13.70 18.76
CA GLY A 368 11.91 12.42 18.38
C GLY A 368 12.79 11.26 18.82
N ALA A 369 12.31 10.45 19.75
CA ALA A 369 13.02 9.31 20.34
C ALA A 369 12.30 7.98 20.07
N LEU A 370 13.08 6.90 19.95
CA LEU A 370 12.59 5.53 19.95
C LEU A 370 12.63 4.97 21.38
N THR A 371 11.51 4.96 22.08
CA THR A 371 11.45 4.55 23.50
C THR A 371 11.70 3.06 23.67
N ALA A 372 10.98 2.22 22.91
CA ALA A 372 11.17 0.78 22.91
C ALA A 372 10.93 0.16 21.53
N SER A 373 11.75 -0.83 21.18
CA SER A 373 11.51 -1.70 20.03
C SER A 373 11.81 -3.17 20.31
N ASP A 374 11.03 -4.03 19.67
CA ASP A 374 11.24 -5.49 19.61
C ASP A 374 11.14 -5.94 18.15
N GLN A 375 12.28 -6.28 17.56
CA GLN A 375 12.37 -6.80 16.19
C GLN A 375 12.78 -8.27 16.22
N LYS A 376 11.96 -9.14 15.61
CA LYS A 376 12.19 -10.59 15.54
C LYS A 376 12.14 -11.06 14.11
N VAL A 377 13.20 -11.73 13.66
CA VAL A 377 13.19 -12.57 12.45
C VAL A 377 13.25 -14.02 12.89
N ILE A 378 12.28 -14.81 12.44
CA ILE A 378 12.16 -16.23 12.74
C ILE A 378 11.93 -16.95 11.40
N THR A 379 12.94 -17.67 10.91
CA THR A 379 12.82 -18.49 9.70
C THR A 379 13.11 -19.94 10.05
N THR A 380 12.26 -20.86 9.60
CA THR A 380 12.52 -22.30 9.67
C THR A 380 13.36 -22.79 8.50
N GLY A 381 13.47 -22.01 7.42
CA GLY A 381 14.35 -22.23 6.28
C GLY A 381 15.60 -21.35 6.31
N THR A 382 15.91 -20.73 5.18
CA THR A 382 17.08 -19.87 4.97
C THR A 382 16.66 -18.40 5.03
N LEU A 383 17.39 -17.61 5.81
CA LEU A 383 17.41 -16.15 5.66
C LEU A 383 18.52 -15.79 4.67
N ILE A 384 18.15 -15.27 3.51
CA ILE A 384 19.08 -14.87 2.44
C ILE A 384 19.12 -13.34 2.37
N LEU A 385 20.28 -12.77 2.65
CA LEU A 385 20.61 -11.35 2.49
C LEU A 385 21.65 -11.24 1.38
N ALA A 386 21.23 -10.80 0.18
CA ALA A 386 22.10 -10.78 -0.99
C ALA A 386 22.24 -9.37 -1.58
N GLN A 387 23.47 -8.85 -1.55
CA GLN A 387 23.90 -7.64 -2.25
C GLN A 387 24.69 -8.02 -3.51
N ASN A 388 24.00 -8.33 -4.61
CA ASN A 388 24.70 -8.77 -5.83
C ASN A 388 25.12 -7.60 -6.74
N ALA A 389 24.96 -6.36 -6.29
CA ALA A 389 25.32 -5.17 -7.05
C ALA A 389 26.83 -4.90 -7.00
N SER A 390 27.43 -4.63 -8.16
CA SER A 390 28.89 -4.52 -8.34
C SER A 390 29.53 -3.19 -7.89
N THR A 391 28.74 -2.21 -7.45
CA THR A 391 29.21 -0.85 -7.15
C THR A 391 28.35 -0.12 -6.10
N VAL A 392 27.87 -0.80 -5.05
CA VAL A 392 27.07 -0.11 -4.01
C VAL A 392 27.99 0.66 -3.08
N THR A 393 27.68 1.93 -2.83
CA THR A 393 28.31 2.74 -1.79
C THR A 393 27.28 2.95 -0.68
N ASN A 394 27.69 2.87 0.60
CA ASN A 394 26.84 3.19 1.75
C ASN A 394 25.56 2.32 1.89
N GLY A 395 25.62 1.06 1.46
CA GLY A 395 24.49 0.14 1.56
C GLY A 395 24.40 -0.53 2.93
N ILE A 396 23.18 -0.78 3.41
CA ILE A 396 22.93 -1.56 4.64
C ILE A 396 22.04 -2.74 4.27
N GLN A 397 22.44 -3.95 4.64
CA GLN A 397 21.61 -5.16 4.55
C GLN A 397 21.53 -5.86 5.90
N ALA A 398 20.32 -6.09 6.40
CA ALA A 398 20.16 -6.77 7.67
C ALA A 398 18.96 -7.69 7.81
N GLY A 399 18.98 -8.59 8.79
CA GLY A 399 17.76 -9.27 9.25
C GLY A 399 16.84 -8.28 9.97
N ASN A 400 17.37 -7.64 11.01
CA ASN A 400 16.76 -6.51 11.70
C ASN A 400 17.67 -5.29 11.55
N ALA A 401 17.08 -4.11 11.34
CA ALA A 401 17.80 -2.85 11.31
C ALA A 401 17.03 -1.75 12.04
N ILE A 402 17.78 -0.95 12.79
CA ILE A 402 17.35 0.34 13.32
C ILE A 402 18.35 1.38 12.83
N LEU A 403 17.87 2.32 12.03
CA LEU A 403 18.66 3.46 11.59
C LEU A 403 18.43 4.62 12.55
N THR A 404 19.49 5.08 13.17
CA THR A 404 19.45 6.16 14.13
C THR A 404 19.70 7.50 13.47
N GLY A 405 19.10 8.55 14.01
CA GLY A 405 19.53 9.93 13.83
C GLY A 405 20.15 10.47 15.13
N ALA A 406 20.34 11.78 15.20
CA ALA A 406 21.00 12.45 16.33
C ALA A 406 20.32 12.27 17.71
N ASN A 407 19.09 11.76 17.77
CA ASN A 407 18.25 11.74 18.97
C ASN A 407 17.67 10.36 19.31
N THR A 408 18.50 9.32 19.38
CA THR A 408 18.02 8.00 19.82
C THR A 408 18.35 7.74 21.29
N GLY A 409 17.29 7.60 22.10
CA GLY A 409 17.34 7.13 23.47
C GLY A 409 16.18 6.16 23.72
N GLY A 410 16.46 5.01 24.34
CA GLY A 410 15.49 3.95 24.60
C GLY A 410 16.13 2.56 24.56
N SER A 411 15.30 1.51 24.60
CA SER A 411 15.76 0.11 24.54
C SER A 411 15.35 -0.57 23.24
N ALA A 412 16.31 -1.20 22.55
CA ALA A 412 16.06 -2.00 21.36
C ALA A 412 16.40 -3.46 21.62
N THR A 413 15.47 -4.36 21.37
CA THR A 413 15.70 -5.81 21.33
C THR A 413 15.63 -6.28 19.88
N GLN A 414 16.70 -6.90 19.38
CA GLN A 414 16.73 -7.48 18.04
C GLN A 414 17.14 -8.96 18.15
N ALA A 415 16.36 -9.84 17.54
CA ALA A 415 16.63 -11.27 17.52
C ALA A 415 16.45 -11.83 16.10
N VAL A 416 17.42 -12.62 15.65
CA VAL A 416 17.34 -13.40 14.41
C VAL A 416 17.53 -14.86 14.76
N THR A 417 16.57 -15.69 14.36
CA THR A 417 16.64 -17.15 14.41
C THR A 417 16.36 -17.68 13.02
N ALA A 418 17.34 -18.37 12.43
CA ALA A 418 17.23 -18.99 11.12
C ALA A 418 17.92 -20.36 11.14
N THR A 419 17.41 -21.34 10.40
CA THR A 419 18.11 -22.63 10.21
C THR A 419 19.42 -22.40 9.46
N ASN A 420 19.36 -21.60 8.39
CA ASN A 420 20.52 -21.14 7.64
C ASN A 420 20.48 -19.63 7.52
N LEU A 421 21.64 -18.98 7.72
CA LEU A 421 21.84 -17.57 7.39
C LEU A 421 22.83 -17.50 6.24
N VAL A 422 22.40 -16.96 5.10
CA VAL A 422 23.24 -16.74 3.92
C VAL A 422 23.36 -15.24 3.70
N MET A 423 24.59 -14.74 3.78
CA MET A 423 24.92 -13.34 3.51
C MET A 423 25.93 -13.29 2.36
N THR A 424 25.57 -12.58 1.29
CA THR A 424 26.42 -12.42 0.11
C THR A 424 26.63 -10.94 -0.16
N GLN A 425 27.87 -10.47 -0.10
CA GLN A 425 28.23 -9.10 -0.44
C GLN A 425 29.04 -9.05 -1.74
N GLY A 426 28.55 -8.30 -2.72
CA GLY A 426 29.29 -7.92 -3.91
C GLY A 426 30.35 -6.87 -3.61
N SER A 427 30.96 -6.31 -4.66
CA SER A 427 31.92 -5.21 -4.53
C SER A 427 31.22 -3.95 -4.01
N ALA A 428 31.22 -3.79 -2.69
CA ALA A 428 30.58 -2.68 -2.00
C ALA A 428 31.62 -1.82 -1.27
N ILE A 429 31.45 -0.50 -1.34
CA ILE A 429 32.26 0.49 -0.61
C ILE A 429 31.42 0.93 0.59
N ASP A 430 32.04 0.98 1.78
CA ASP A 430 31.41 1.49 3.00
C ASP A 430 30.00 0.91 3.27
N SER A 431 29.81 -0.39 3.05
CA SER A 431 28.51 -1.05 3.16
C SER A 431 28.51 -2.15 4.24
N PHE A 432 27.40 -2.31 4.95
CA PHE A 432 27.24 -3.30 6.03
C PHE A 432 26.30 -4.44 5.65
N GLN A 433 26.65 -5.66 6.05
CA GLN A 433 25.75 -6.81 6.12
C GLN A 433 25.73 -7.36 7.55
N ALA A 434 24.56 -7.56 8.12
CA ALA A 434 24.43 -8.03 9.50
C ALA A 434 23.16 -8.83 9.74
N ALA A 435 23.13 -9.67 10.79
CA ALA A 435 21.86 -10.23 11.25
C ALA A 435 21.01 -9.14 11.94
N ASN A 436 21.64 -8.35 12.81
CA ASN A 436 21.04 -7.20 13.51
C ASN A 436 21.92 -5.97 13.30
N TYR A 437 21.33 -4.85 12.93
CA TYR A 437 22.02 -3.58 12.72
C TYR A 437 21.39 -2.49 13.59
N LEU A 438 22.24 -1.70 14.25
CA LEU A 438 21.88 -0.49 14.97
C LEU A 438 22.98 0.54 14.71
N GLY A 439 22.63 1.65 14.10
CA GLY A 439 23.59 2.71 13.79
C GLY A 439 23.03 3.76 12.85
N ASP A 440 23.85 4.75 12.54
CA ASP A 440 23.46 5.83 11.65
C ASP A 440 23.34 5.36 10.20
N LYS A 441 22.51 6.06 9.43
CA LYS A 441 22.46 5.87 7.98
C LYS A 441 23.78 6.39 7.37
N LEU A 442 24.38 5.58 6.51
CA LEU A 442 25.67 5.85 5.86
C LEU A 442 25.60 6.83 4.71
#